data_AF-A0A401ZBS2-F1
#
_entry.id   AF-A0A401ZBS2-F1
#
_cell.length_a   1.000
_cell.length_b   1.000
_cell.length_c   1.000
_cell.angle_alpha   90.00
_cell.angle_beta   90.00
_cell.angle_gamma   90.00
#
_symmetry.space_group_name_H-M   'P 1'
#
loop_
_entity.id
_entity.type
_entity.pdbx_description
1 polymer ?
#
loop_
_entity_poly.entity_id
_entity_poly.type
_entity_poly.pdbx_seq_one_letter_code
_entity_poly.pdbx_strand_id
1 'polypeptide(L)'
;MAVYRPIVQATDRQAVSDRVWLELYSALRPYILGWVYSSGVTSWHGQEHDIADDILQEAVIRTLKYTRLVENGIGMPIHSMTCFGRTVAHNHFRDLRRRELRLIRPTSQDGEVPYLLSNGDDVDPSEIALDSLMRISVLMTLARIIVDFPVKQRTALLIDLANHADLSGETSQLLAAFKTVGIDLREYRRPPSDDPLERSRHAASLSMAYKRLRQTFHLNEQEIS
;
A
#
# COMPACT_ATOMS: atom_id res chain seq x y z
N MET A 1 -46.56 -29.28 9.51
CA MET A 1 -46.07 -27.98 8.97
C MET A 1 -44.56 -28.07 8.88
N ALA A 2 -44.02 -28.26 7.67
CA ALA A 2 -42.58 -28.30 7.45
C ALA A 2 -42.06 -26.86 7.31
N VAL A 3 -41.18 -26.45 8.22
CA VAL A 3 -40.54 -25.13 8.19
C VAL A 3 -39.45 -25.17 7.11
N TYR A 4 -39.73 -24.53 5.98
CA TYR A 4 -38.76 -24.33 4.91
C TYR A 4 -37.67 -23.37 5.43
N ARG A 5 -36.50 -23.90 5.80
CA ARG A 5 -35.30 -23.08 6.02
C ARG A 5 -34.68 -22.80 4.65
N PRO A 6 -34.52 -21.53 4.24
CA PRO A 6 -33.86 -21.23 2.98
C PRO A 6 -32.38 -21.62 3.09
N ILE A 7 -31.93 -22.53 2.23
CA ILE A 7 -30.50 -22.78 1.96
C ILE A 7 -30.01 -21.61 1.09
N VAL A 8 -29.92 -20.42 1.66
CA VAL A 8 -29.45 -19.21 0.96
C VAL A 8 -28.39 -18.54 1.82
N GLN A 9 -27.25 -19.20 2.07
CA GLN A 9 -26.12 -18.56 2.79
C GLN A 9 -24.71 -19.06 2.40
N ALA A 10 -24.54 -20.27 1.84
CA ALA A 10 -23.20 -20.80 1.56
C ALA A 10 -22.70 -20.46 0.14
N THR A 11 -23.55 -20.62 -0.87
CA THR A 11 -23.18 -20.46 -2.29
C THR A 11 -22.85 -19.01 -2.65
N ASP A 12 -23.57 -18.06 -2.06
CA ASP A 12 -23.42 -16.63 -2.31
C ASP A 12 -22.13 -16.07 -1.68
N ARG A 13 -21.77 -16.55 -0.49
CA ARG A 13 -20.51 -16.18 0.18
C ARG A 13 -19.29 -16.71 -0.54
N GLN A 14 -19.37 -17.92 -1.08
CA GLN A 14 -18.30 -18.51 -1.88
C GLN A 14 -18.09 -17.72 -3.18
N ALA A 15 -19.18 -17.36 -3.88
CA ALA A 15 -19.11 -16.56 -5.11
C ALA A 15 -18.51 -15.16 -4.89
N VAL A 16 -18.87 -14.50 -3.78
CA VAL A 16 -18.28 -13.19 -3.41
C VAL A 16 -16.79 -13.33 -3.09
N SER A 17 -16.40 -14.38 -2.35
CA SER A 17 -14.99 -14.68 -2.08
C SER A 17 -14.22 -14.90 -3.38
N ASP A 18 -14.72 -15.74 -4.28
CA ASP A 18 -14.05 -16.09 -5.54
C ASP A 18 -13.87 -14.86 -6.44
N ARG A 19 -14.86 -13.95 -6.48
CA ARG A 19 -14.76 -12.69 -7.23
C ARG A 19 -13.65 -11.78 -6.71
N VAL A 20 -13.56 -11.64 -5.39
CA VAL A 20 -12.54 -10.79 -4.75
C VAL A 20 -11.13 -11.32 -5.04
N TRP A 21 -10.93 -12.65 -5.07
CA TRP A 21 -9.65 -13.24 -5.44
C TRP A 21 -9.34 -13.10 -6.93
N LEU A 22 -10.35 -13.21 -7.80
CA LEU A 22 -10.21 -12.98 -9.23
C LEU A 22 -9.82 -11.52 -9.55
N GLU A 23 -10.41 -10.57 -8.84
CA GLU A 23 -10.07 -9.15 -8.93
C GLU A 23 -8.64 -8.90 -8.48
N LEU A 24 -8.21 -9.50 -7.37
CA LEU A 24 -6.80 -9.45 -6.94
C LEU A 24 -5.87 -10.05 -8.01
N TYR A 25 -6.21 -11.21 -8.54
CA TYR A 25 -5.42 -11.89 -9.58
C TYR A 25 -5.24 -10.98 -10.80
N SER A 26 -6.35 -10.41 -11.27
CA SER A 26 -6.39 -9.51 -12.43
C SER A 26 -5.62 -8.21 -12.17
N ALA A 27 -5.70 -7.68 -10.95
CA ALA A 27 -5.00 -6.46 -10.56
C ALA A 27 -3.49 -6.65 -10.48
N LEU A 28 -3.00 -7.78 -9.97
CA LEU A 28 -1.57 -8.01 -9.74
C LEU A 28 -0.81 -8.43 -10.99
N ARG A 29 -1.43 -9.23 -11.86
CA ARG A 29 -0.78 -9.82 -13.04
C ARG A 29 -0.01 -8.84 -13.94
N PRO A 30 -0.55 -7.67 -14.34
CA PRO A 30 0.20 -6.75 -15.21
C PRO A 30 1.48 -6.21 -14.56
N TYR A 31 1.47 -5.97 -13.24
CA TYR A 31 2.66 -5.50 -12.51
C TYR A 31 3.74 -6.59 -12.46
N ILE A 32 3.33 -7.81 -12.13
CA ILE A 32 4.26 -8.94 -12.02
C ILE A 32 4.90 -9.24 -13.38
N LEU A 33 4.12 -9.23 -14.46
CA LEU A 33 4.68 -9.38 -15.81
C LEU A 33 5.71 -8.30 -16.11
N GLY A 34 5.40 -7.03 -15.80
CA GLY A 34 6.36 -5.93 -15.92
C GLY A 34 7.69 -6.23 -15.22
N TRP A 35 7.63 -6.66 -13.96
CA TRP A 35 8.82 -7.01 -13.17
C TRP A 35 9.63 -8.16 -13.77
N VAL A 36 8.95 -9.21 -14.25
CA VAL A 36 9.62 -10.38 -14.82
C VAL A 36 10.33 -10.01 -16.13
N TYR A 37 9.66 -9.26 -17.01
CA TYR A 37 10.27 -8.78 -18.27
C TYR A 37 11.46 -7.85 -18.02
N SER A 38 11.40 -7.00 -17.00
CA SER A 38 12.49 -6.07 -16.65
C SER A 38 13.53 -6.65 -15.68
N SER A 39 13.44 -7.93 -15.32
CA SER A 39 14.23 -8.52 -14.22
C SER A 39 15.73 -8.65 -14.51
N GLY A 40 16.10 -8.72 -15.79
CA GLY A 40 17.47 -9.00 -16.23
C GLY A 40 17.95 -10.43 -15.92
N VAL A 41 17.06 -11.35 -15.54
CA VAL A 41 17.39 -12.75 -15.26
C VAL A 41 17.32 -13.54 -16.56
N THR A 42 18.47 -13.96 -17.08
CA THR A 42 18.55 -14.65 -18.37
C THR A 42 17.85 -16.01 -18.38
N SER A 43 17.85 -16.73 -17.25
CA SER A 43 17.14 -18.01 -17.12
C SER A 43 15.62 -17.89 -17.22
N TRP A 44 15.07 -16.68 -17.10
CA TRP A 44 13.62 -16.42 -17.16
C TRP A 44 13.12 -16.12 -18.56
N HIS A 45 14.02 -15.92 -19.53
CA HIS A 45 13.64 -15.53 -20.87
C HIS A 45 12.89 -16.66 -21.58
N GLY A 46 11.72 -16.35 -22.14
CA GLY A 46 10.79 -17.31 -22.75
C GLY A 46 9.91 -18.06 -21.74
N GLN A 47 10.07 -17.81 -20.44
CA GLN A 47 9.26 -18.39 -19.35
C GLN A 47 8.56 -17.29 -18.53
N GLU A 48 8.47 -16.06 -19.07
CA GLU A 48 8.06 -14.89 -18.30
C GLU A 48 6.63 -15.03 -17.77
N HIS A 49 5.74 -15.63 -18.55
CA HIS A 49 4.36 -15.89 -18.14
C HIS A 49 4.27 -16.94 -17.02
N ASP A 50 5.01 -18.03 -17.11
CA ASP A 50 4.99 -19.10 -16.10
C ASP A 50 5.53 -18.57 -14.76
N ILE A 51 6.63 -17.82 -14.81
CA ILE A 51 7.22 -17.19 -13.62
C ILE A 51 6.28 -16.15 -13.02
N ALA A 52 5.62 -15.35 -13.87
CA ALA A 52 4.64 -14.39 -13.40
C ALA A 52 3.44 -15.06 -12.74
N ASP A 53 2.95 -16.17 -13.31
CA ASP A 53 1.83 -16.92 -12.74
C ASP A 53 2.24 -17.63 -11.42
N ASP A 54 3.48 -18.12 -11.30
CA ASP A 54 4.05 -18.65 -10.05
C ASP A 54 4.10 -17.57 -8.95
N ILE A 55 4.63 -16.38 -9.29
CA ILE A 55 4.69 -15.25 -8.34
C ILE A 55 3.30 -14.84 -7.90
N LEU A 56 2.38 -14.77 -8.85
CA LEU A 56 0.99 -14.39 -8.61
C LEU A 56 0.27 -15.40 -7.72
N GLN A 57 0.45 -16.69 -7.99
CA GLN A 57 -0.11 -17.77 -7.17
C GLN A 57 0.42 -17.71 -5.74
N GLU A 58 1.73 -17.56 -5.55
CA GLU A 58 2.32 -17.48 -4.21
C GLU A 58 1.81 -16.22 -3.46
N ALA A 59 1.68 -15.09 -4.15
CA ALA A 59 1.15 -13.86 -3.57
C ALA A 59 -0.30 -14.02 -3.09
N VAL A 60 -1.16 -14.63 -3.89
CA VAL A 60 -2.55 -14.92 -3.52
C VAL A 60 -2.61 -15.88 -2.34
N ILE A 61 -1.84 -16.98 -2.36
CA ILE A 61 -1.80 -17.96 -1.27
C ILE A 61 -1.39 -17.31 0.05
N ARG A 62 -0.32 -16.50 0.04
CA ARG A 62 0.16 -15.79 1.23
C ARG A 62 -0.84 -14.76 1.73
N THR A 63 -1.51 -14.05 0.82
CA THR A 63 -2.57 -13.10 1.16
C THR A 63 -3.73 -13.80 1.84
N LEU A 64 -4.22 -14.91 1.27
CA LEU A 64 -5.27 -15.74 1.86
C LEU A 64 -4.88 -16.26 3.26
N LYS A 65 -3.66 -16.78 3.41
CA LYS A 65 -3.15 -17.24 4.71
C LYS A 65 -3.18 -16.12 5.75
N TYR A 66 -2.75 -14.92 5.36
CA TYR A 66 -2.75 -13.76 6.26
C TYR A 66 -4.18 -13.31 6.60
N THR A 67 -5.10 -13.25 5.62
CA THR A 67 -6.51 -12.92 5.87
C THR A 67 -7.12 -13.86 6.90
N ARG A 68 -6.85 -15.17 6.81
CA ARG A 68 -7.32 -16.15 7.81
C ARG A 68 -6.71 -15.92 9.20
N LEU A 69 -5.46 -15.47 9.29
CA LEU A 69 -4.87 -15.13 10.58
C LEU A 69 -5.59 -13.92 11.21
N VAL A 70 -5.85 -12.88 10.41
CA VAL A 70 -6.59 -11.69 10.85
C VAL A 70 -8.01 -12.04 11.29
N GLU A 71 -8.72 -12.90 10.55
CA GLU A 71 -10.06 -13.40 10.91
C GLU A 71 -10.07 -14.13 12.25
N ASN A 72 -8.98 -14.84 12.58
CA ASN A 72 -8.79 -15.50 13.87
C ASN A 72 -8.29 -14.55 14.97
N GLY A 73 -8.20 -13.25 14.71
CA GLY A 73 -7.71 -12.23 15.66
C GLY A 73 -6.19 -12.20 15.82
N ILE A 74 -5.45 -12.84 14.91
CA ILE A 74 -3.98 -12.91 14.93
C ILE A 74 -3.45 -12.03 13.79
N GLY A 75 -3.04 -10.80 14.10
CA GLY A 75 -2.43 -9.89 13.14
C GLY A 75 -3.20 -8.59 12.93
N MET A 76 -2.71 -7.75 12.03
CA MET A 76 -3.28 -6.44 11.75
C MET A 76 -4.31 -6.54 10.62
N PRO A 77 -5.45 -5.81 10.69
CA PRO A 77 -6.42 -5.79 9.61
C PRO A 77 -5.79 -5.36 8.28
N ILE A 78 -6.09 -6.10 7.20
CA ILE A 78 -5.72 -5.68 5.85
C ILE A 78 -6.70 -4.57 5.42
N HIS A 79 -6.18 -3.36 5.22
CA HIS A 79 -6.98 -2.22 4.77
C HIS A 79 -7.23 -2.21 3.26
N SER A 80 -6.30 -2.75 2.47
CA SER A 80 -6.45 -2.93 1.02
C SER A 80 -5.78 -4.23 0.60
N MET A 81 -6.57 -5.16 0.09
CA MET A 81 -6.07 -6.46 -0.31
C MET A 81 -5.17 -6.39 -1.55
N THR A 82 -5.46 -5.47 -2.46
CA THR A 82 -4.61 -5.19 -3.63
C THR A 82 -3.24 -4.67 -3.22
N CYS A 83 -3.18 -3.67 -2.33
CA CYS A 83 -1.90 -3.12 -1.85
C CYS A 83 -1.08 -4.16 -1.08
N PHE A 84 -1.75 -4.93 -0.21
CA PHE A 84 -1.11 -6.00 0.54
C PHE A 84 -0.59 -7.10 -0.40
N GLY A 85 -1.44 -7.62 -1.29
CA GLY A 85 -1.07 -8.65 -2.26
C GLY A 85 0.07 -8.21 -3.17
N ARG A 86 0.09 -6.95 -3.61
CA ARG A 86 1.18 -6.39 -4.41
C ARG A 86 2.51 -6.37 -3.63
N THR A 87 2.47 -5.98 -2.36
CA THR A 87 3.66 -6.01 -1.49
C THR A 87 4.19 -7.43 -1.33
N VAL A 88 3.29 -8.40 -1.13
CA VAL A 88 3.66 -9.82 -1.02
C VAL A 88 4.27 -10.32 -2.34
N ALA A 89 3.64 -10.03 -3.47
CA ALA A 89 4.13 -10.39 -4.80
C ALA A 89 5.51 -9.81 -5.08
N HIS A 90 5.71 -8.51 -4.82
CA HIS A 90 6.97 -7.83 -5.05
C HIS A 90 8.10 -8.42 -4.18
N ASN A 91 7.84 -8.67 -2.91
CA ASN A 91 8.81 -9.32 -2.03
C ASN A 91 9.21 -10.71 -2.53
N HIS A 92 8.22 -11.50 -3.00
CA HIS A 92 8.48 -12.83 -3.52
C HIS A 92 9.26 -12.80 -4.85
N PHE A 93 8.87 -11.94 -5.80
CA PHE A 93 9.62 -11.66 -7.02
C PHE A 93 11.09 -11.33 -6.71
N ARG A 94 11.31 -10.42 -5.76
CA ARG A 94 12.65 -9.98 -5.37
C ARG A 94 13.48 -11.13 -4.80
N ASP A 95 12.86 -12.00 -4.00
CA ASP A 95 13.54 -13.16 -3.42
C ASP A 95 13.87 -14.22 -4.49
N LEU A 96 12.97 -14.47 -5.45
CA LEU A 96 13.23 -15.32 -6.60
C LEU A 96 14.36 -14.77 -7.46
N ARG A 97 14.30 -13.49 -7.82
CA ARG A 97 15.34 -12.81 -8.61
C ARG A 97 16.70 -12.91 -7.93
N ARG A 98 16.77 -12.62 -6.63
CA ARG A 98 18.01 -12.76 -5.85
C ARG A 98 18.54 -14.18 -5.85
N ARG A 99 17.67 -15.18 -5.73
CA ARG A 99 18.06 -16.59 -5.77
C ARG A 99 18.66 -16.94 -7.13
N GLU A 100 18.02 -16.55 -8.21
CA GLU A 100 18.45 -16.85 -9.58
C GLU A 100 19.77 -16.17 -9.93
N LEU A 101 19.91 -14.89 -9.61
CA LEU A 101 21.18 -14.17 -9.83
C LEU A 101 22.36 -14.77 -9.05
N ARG A 102 22.11 -15.40 -7.88
CA ARG A 102 23.14 -16.14 -7.14
C ARG A 102 23.51 -17.48 -7.77
N LEU A 103 22.63 -18.06 -8.58
CA LEU A 103 22.86 -19.34 -9.28
C LEU A 103 23.66 -19.15 -10.57
N ILE A 104 23.66 -17.95 -11.15
CA ILE A 104 24.54 -17.59 -12.27
C ILE A 104 25.97 -17.55 -11.75
N ARG A 105 26.73 -18.64 -11.94
CA ARG A 105 28.18 -18.65 -11.73
C ARG A 105 28.82 -17.65 -12.70
N PRO A 106 29.85 -16.89 -12.29
CA PRO A 106 30.67 -16.16 -13.25
C PRO A 106 31.48 -17.17 -14.07
N THR A 107 30.92 -17.61 -15.18
CA THR A 107 31.68 -18.26 -16.24
C THR A 107 32.39 -17.16 -17.03
N SER A 108 33.66 -16.90 -16.70
CA SER A 108 34.77 -16.84 -17.65
C SER A 108 36.04 -16.27 -17.02
N GLN A 109 37.15 -16.89 -17.38
CA GLN A 109 38.53 -16.55 -17.04
C GLN A 109 39.10 -15.37 -17.84
N ASP A 110 38.26 -14.69 -18.64
CA ASP A 110 38.65 -13.51 -19.40
C ASP A 110 37.89 -12.30 -18.86
N GLY A 111 38.66 -11.31 -18.40
CA GLY A 111 38.25 -10.18 -17.56
C GLY A 111 37.33 -9.16 -18.21
N GLU A 112 36.18 -9.58 -18.71
CA GLU A 112 35.04 -8.71 -18.98
C GLU A 112 33.83 -9.23 -18.21
N VAL A 113 33.71 -8.76 -16.96
CA VAL A 113 32.50 -8.95 -16.16
C VAL A 113 31.39 -8.19 -16.89
N PRO A 114 30.35 -8.88 -17.42
CA PRO A 114 29.28 -8.18 -18.11
C PRO A 114 28.62 -7.22 -17.13
N TYR A 115 28.35 -6.01 -17.61
CA TYR A 115 27.59 -4.93 -16.99
C TYR A 115 26.24 -5.36 -16.35
N LEU A 116 25.82 -6.62 -16.49
CA LEU A 116 24.62 -7.23 -15.90
C LEU A 116 24.68 -7.42 -14.37
N LEU A 117 25.86 -7.44 -13.75
CA LEU A 117 25.98 -7.51 -12.29
C LEU A 117 25.90 -6.12 -11.61
N SER A 118 25.83 -5.04 -12.39
CA SER A 118 25.86 -3.66 -11.88
C SER A 118 24.50 -2.95 -11.82
N ASN A 119 23.39 -3.64 -12.09
CA ASN A 119 22.05 -3.08 -11.89
C ASN A 119 21.57 -3.44 -10.48
N GLY A 120 22.20 -2.80 -9.50
CA GLY A 120 21.68 -2.74 -8.14
C GLY A 120 20.31 -2.06 -8.17
N ASP A 121 19.28 -2.74 -7.69
CA ASP A 121 18.03 -2.13 -7.21
C ASP A 121 17.41 -1.02 -8.09
N ASP A 122 17.52 -1.10 -9.42
CA ASP A 122 16.71 -0.27 -10.32
C ASP A 122 15.26 -0.74 -10.21
N VAL A 123 14.59 -0.27 -9.16
CA VAL A 123 13.14 -0.20 -9.06
C VAL A 123 12.71 0.55 -10.30
N ASP A 124 11.83 -0.06 -11.09
CA ASP A 124 11.31 0.54 -12.32
C ASP A 124 10.84 1.98 -12.00
N PRO A 125 11.42 3.01 -12.65
CA PRO A 125 11.00 4.40 -12.46
C PRO A 125 9.49 4.58 -12.68
N SER A 126 8.87 3.73 -13.52
CA SER A 126 7.43 3.73 -13.74
C SER A 126 6.65 3.21 -12.51
N GLU A 127 7.20 2.23 -11.78
CA GLU A 127 6.64 1.73 -10.53
C GLU A 127 6.84 2.73 -9.38
N ILE A 128 8.01 3.37 -9.28
CA ILE A 128 8.22 4.51 -8.36
C ILE A 128 7.22 5.62 -8.67
N ALA A 129 7.02 5.94 -9.95
CA ALA A 129 6.08 6.95 -10.37
C ALA A 129 4.64 6.55 -10.04
N LEU A 130 4.23 5.30 -10.24
CA LEU A 130 2.90 4.81 -9.91
C LEU A 130 2.66 4.78 -8.39
N ASP A 131 3.62 4.30 -7.60
CA ASP A 131 3.54 4.34 -6.13
C ASP A 131 3.53 5.77 -5.60
N SER A 132 4.32 6.65 -6.21
CA SER A 132 4.31 8.08 -5.93
C SER A 132 2.95 8.70 -6.27
N LEU A 133 2.37 8.39 -7.43
CA LEU A 133 1.06 8.88 -7.86
C LEU A 133 -0.06 8.36 -6.95
N MET A 134 -0.03 7.08 -6.56
CA MET A 134 -0.99 6.49 -5.62
C MET A 134 -0.86 7.11 -4.22
N ARG A 135 0.36 7.34 -3.74
CA ARG A 135 0.59 8.03 -2.46
C ARG A 135 0.09 9.47 -2.52
N ILE A 136 0.41 10.20 -3.58
CA ILE A 136 -0.04 11.58 -3.78
C ILE A 136 -1.56 11.62 -3.86
N SER A 137 -2.23 10.71 -4.58
CA SER A 137 -3.69 10.71 -4.68
C SER A 137 -4.36 10.46 -3.33
N VAL A 138 -3.85 9.53 -2.52
CA VAL A 138 -4.34 9.29 -1.15
C VAL A 138 -4.12 10.53 -0.29
N LEU A 139 -2.93 11.14 -0.32
CA LEU A 139 -2.62 12.35 0.44
C LEU A 139 -3.51 13.53 0.03
N MET A 140 -3.80 13.68 -1.26
CA MET A 140 -4.71 14.69 -1.79
C MET A 140 -6.14 14.48 -1.30
N THR A 141 -6.63 13.23 -1.31
CA THR A 141 -7.95 12.88 -0.78
C THR A 141 -8.04 13.20 0.71
N LEU A 142 -7.03 12.81 1.49
CA LEU A 142 -6.96 13.14 2.93
C LEU A 142 -6.93 14.65 3.16
N ALA A 143 -6.13 15.40 2.40
CA ALA A 143 -6.02 16.85 2.53
C ALA A 143 -7.38 17.54 2.28
N ARG A 144 -8.14 17.10 1.27
CA ARG A 144 -9.49 17.61 0.98
C ARG A 144 -10.46 17.30 2.12
N ILE A 145 -10.47 16.06 2.63
CA ILE A 145 -11.32 15.67 3.76
C ILE A 145 -11.01 16.53 5.00
N ILE A 146 -9.73 16.76 5.29
CA ILE A 146 -9.29 17.48 6.48
C ILE A 146 -9.66 18.97 6.40
N VAL A 147 -9.68 19.58 5.20
CA VAL A 147 -10.14 20.97 5.02
C VAL A 147 -11.54 21.18 5.58
N ASP A 148 -12.43 20.20 5.42
CA ASP A 148 -13.84 20.30 5.83
C ASP A 148 -14.07 20.00 7.33
N PHE A 149 -13.00 19.71 8.08
CA PHE A 149 -13.15 19.39 9.50
C PHE A 149 -13.46 20.63 10.35
N PRO A 150 -14.17 20.46 11.47
CA PRO A 150 -14.34 21.51 12.47
C PRO A 150 -12.97 22.06 12.88
N VAL A 151 -12.86 23.39 12.97
CA VAL A 151 -11.58 24.09 13.17
C VAL A 151 -10.71 23.46 14.25
N LYS A 152 -11.27 23.13 15.43
CA LYS A 152 -10.51 22.52 16.53
C LYS A 152 -9.93 21.14 16.18
N GLN A 153 -10.69 20.32 15.47
CA GLN A 153 -10.25 18.97 15.05
C GLN A 153 -9.21 19.07 13.93
N ARG A 154 -9.47 19.93 12.93
CA ARG A 154 -8.55 20.22 11.85
C ARG A 154 -7.21 20.70 12.40
N THR A 155 -7.21 21.73 13.25
CA THR A 155 -5.99 22.29 13.84
C THR A 155 -5.22 21.27 14.65
N ALA A 156 -5.87 20.48 15.50
CA ALA A 156 -5.18 19.45 16.29
C ALA A 156 -4.50 18.41 15.40
N LEU A 157 -5.18 17.97 14.33
CA LEU A 157 -4.64 17.00 13.39
C LEU A 157 -3.50 17.57 12.54
N LEU A 158 -3.59 18.83 12.11
CA LEU A 158 -2.50 19.50 11.37
C LEU A 158 -1.26 19.74 12.24
N ILE A 159 -1.43 20.06 13.53
CA ILE A 159 -0.31 20.17 14.48
C ILE A 159 0.37 18.81 14.63
N ASP A 160 -0.42 17.75 14.81
CA ASP A 160 0.10 16.39 14.93
C ASP A 160 0.88 15.97 13.68
N LEU A 161 0.31 16.20 12.49
CA LEU A 161 0.97 15.93 11.21
C LEU A 161 2.25 16.75 11.04
N ALA A 162 2.22 18.05 11.34
CA ALA A 162 3.39 18.92 11.18
C ALA A 162 4.55 18.55 12.12
N ASN A 163 4.25 18.00 13.30
CA ASN A 163 5.25 17.60 14.28
C ASN A 163 5.88 16.23 13.96
N HIS A 164 5.15 15.35 13.26
CA HIS A 164 5.64 14.03 12.87
C HIS A 164 6.15 13.98 11.43
N ALA A 165 5.85 14.99 10.61
CA ALA A 165 6.36 15.08 9.26
C ALA A 165 7.84 15.49 9.26
N ASP A 166 8.64 14.82 8.43
CA ASP A 166 9.94 15.34 8.06
C ASP A 166 9.75 16.54 7.11
N LEU A 167 9.80 17.73 7.70
CA LEU A 167 9.66 19.01 7.01
C LEU A 167 11.02 19.57 6.55
N SER A 168 12.12 18.84 6.75
CA SER A 168 13.48 19.29 6.44
C SER A 168 13.88 19.08 4.97
N GLY A 169 13.13 18.25 4.22
CA GLY A 169 13.36 18.00 2.79
C GLY A 169 12.50 18.86 1.86
N GLU A 170 13.08 19.28 0.73
CA GLU A 170 12.43 20.04 -0.36
C GLU A 170 11.29 19.27 -1.08
N THR A 171 11.12 17.97 -0.82
CA THR A 171 10.29 17.06 -1.63
C THR A 171 9.23 16.27 -0.85
N SER A 172 8.78 16.75 0.32
CA SER A 172 7.73 16.06 1.07
C SER A 172 6.40 16.04 0.29
N GLN A 173 5.98 14.88 -0.21
CA GLN A 173 4.71 14.68 -0.91
C GLN A 173 3.50 15.10 -0.05
N LEU A 174 3.63 14.98 1.28
CA LEU A 174 2.65 15.44 2.24
C LEU A 174 2.50 16.97 2.20
N LEU A 175 3.63 17.71 2.19
CA LEU A 175 3.61 19.16 2.05
C LEU A 175 2.96 19.58 0.72
N ALA A 176 3.36 18.93 -0.37
CA ALA A 176 2.80 19.23 -1.69
C ALA A 176 1.28 19.03 -1.71
N ALA A 177 0.78 17.90 -1.20
CA ALA A 177 -0.64 17.60 -1.16
C ALA A 177 -1.45 18.62 -0.35
N PHE A 178 -1.02 18.97 0.87
CA PHE A 178 -1.72 19.94 1.70
C PHE A 178 -1.67 21.35 1.13
N LYS A 179 -0.57 21.73 0.45
CA LYS A 179 -0.45 23.04 -0.19
C LYS A 179 -1.45 23.24 -1.32
N THR A 180 -1.80 22.18 -2.07
CA THR A 180 -2.80 22.28 -3.15
C THR A 180 -4.21 22.62 -2.64
N VAL A 181 -4.52 22.29 -1.38
CA VAL A 181 -5.80 22.62 -0.74
C VAL A 181 -5.71 23.88 0.12
N GLY A 182 -4.63 24.65 -0.02
CA GLY A 182 -4.43 25.93 0.67
C GLY A 182 -3.97 25.81 2.12
N ILE A 183 -3.42 24.66 2.53
CA ILE A 183 -2.86 24.46 3.88
C ILE A 183 -1.33 24.41 3.82
N ASP A 184 -0.66 25.32 4.51
CA ASP A 184 0.77 25.21 4.78
C ASP A 184 1.00 24.53 6.14
N LEU A 185 1.40 23.24 6.12
CA LEU A 185 1.67 22.47 7.34
C LEU A 185 2.80 23.08 8.20
N ARG A 186 3.68 23.90 7.63
CA ARG A 186 4.76 24.54 8.39
C ARG A 186 4.22 25.52 9.43
N GLU A 187 3.08 26.14 9.18
CA GLU A 187 2.40 27.05 10.12
C GLU A 187 1.84 26.35 11.36
N TYR A 188 1.68 25.03 11.29
CA TYR A 188 1.12 24.20 12.36
C TYR A 188 2.19 23.52 13.21
N ARG A 189 3.48 23.68 12.87
CA ARG A 189 4.57 23.13 13.68
C ARG A 189 4.64 23.86 15.02
N ARG A 190 4.30 23.15 16.10
CA ARG A 190 4.24 23.71 17.45
C ARG A 190 4.75 22.69 18.45
N PRO A 191 5.59 23.09 19.42
CA PRO A 191 5.91 22.21 20.52
C PRO A 191 4.63 21.84 21.29
N PRO A 192 4.56 20.64 21.86
CA PRO A 192 3.43 20.26 22.72
C PRO A 192 3.31 21.25 23.89
N SER A 193 2.06 21.57 24.28
CA SER A 193 1.80 22.46 25.41
C SER A 193 2.29 21.85 26.73
N ASP A 194 2.90 22.66 27.58
CA ASP A 194 3.32 22.24 28.93
C ASP A 194 2.13 22.13 29.91
N ASP A 195 0.98 22.73 29.58
CA ASP A 195 -0.22 22.67 30.41
C ASP A 195 -0.96 21.31 30.24
N PRO A 196 -1.14 20.52 31.32
CA PRO A 196 -1.89 19.28 31.30
C PRO A 196 -3.32 19.41 30.76
N LEU A 197 -4.01 20.52 31.03
CA LEU A 197 -5.40 20.73 30.60
C LEU A 197 -5.49 20.93 29.09
N GLU A 198 -4.62 21.77 28.54
CA GLU A 198 -4.52 22.00 27.09
C GLU A 198 -4.07 20.74 26.35
N ARG A 199 -3.15 19.94 26.91
CA ARG A 199 -2.81 18.61 26.35
C ARG A 199 -4.01 17.67 26.28
N SER A 200 -4.80 17.61 27.35
CA SER A 200 -6.02 16.77 27.40
C SER A 200 -7.04 17.20 26.34
N ARG A 201 -7.29 18.51 26.22
CA ARG A 201 -8.20 19.09 25.20
C ARG A 201 -7.70 18.83 23.78
N HIS A 202 -6.39 18.96 23.55
CA HIS A 202 -5.76 18.67 22.27
C HIS A 202 -5.90 17.18 21.91
N ALA A 203 -5.58 16.27 22.84
CA ALA A 203 -5.69 14.82 22.63
C ALA A 203 -7.13 14.38 22.34
N ALA A 204 -8.12 14.97 23.03
CA ALA A 204 -9.54 14.71 22.75
C ALA A 204 -9.94 15.19 21.33
N SER A 205 -9.49 16.39 20.94
CA SER A 205 -9.75 16.95 19.61
C SER A 205 -9.10 16.11 18.51
N LEU A 206 -7.86 15.65 18.74
CA LEU A 206 -7.10 14.79 17.84
C LEU A 206 -7.75 13.41 17.68
N SER A 207 -8.18 12.81 18.79
CA SER A 207 -8.87 11.51 18.78
C SER A 207 -10.17 11.57 17.97
N MET A 208 -10.95 12.64 18.13
CA MET A 208 -12.15 12.87 17.34
C MET A 208 -11.83 13.14 15.86
N ALA A 209 -10.75 13.87 15.57
CA ALA A 209 -10.30 14.12 14.21
C ALA A 209 -9.91 12.82 13.50
N TYR A 210 -9.11 11.94 14.12
CA TYR A 210 -8.74 10.65 13.53
C TYR A 210 -9.93 9.73 13.34
N LYS A 211 -10.87 9.69 14.30
CA LYS A 211 -12.10 8.91 14.16
C LYS A 211 -12.92 9.40 12.96
N ARG A 212 -13.09 10.71 12.82
CA ARG A 212 -13.79 11.32 11.68
C ARG A 212 -13.07 11.04 10.36
N LEU A 213 -11.75 11.18 10.34
CA LEU A 213 -10.92 10.93 9.15
C LEU A 213 -11.10 9.51 8.64
N ARG A 214 -11.04 8.52 9.54
CA ARG A 214 -11.29 7.12 9.18
C ARG A 214 -12.71 6.92 8.61
N GLN A 215 -13.72 7.52 9.22
CA GLN A 215 -15.11 7.39 8.78
C GLN A 215 -15.34 8.02 7.40
N THR A 216 -14.91 9.27 7.22
CA THR A 216 -15.11 10.01 5.96
C THR A 216 -14.28 9.42 4.82
N PHE A 217 -13.07 8.94 5.10
CA PHE A 217 -12.24 8.29 4.08
C PHE A 217 -12.88 7.00 3.56
N HIS A 218 -13.42 6.14 4.44
CA HIS A 218 -14.11 4.93 4.02
C HIS A 218 -15.42 5.20 3.26
N LEU A 219 -16.16 6.27 3.59
CA LEU A 219 -17.35 6.65 2.83
C LEU A 219 -17.00 7.09 1.40
N ASN A 220 -15.94 7.89 1.25
CA ASN A 220 -15.48 8.31 -0.08
C ASN A 220 -14.95 7.15 -0.93
N GLU A 221 -14.35 6.11 -0.32
CA GLU A 221 -13.95 4.89 -1.05
C GLU A 221 -15.15 4.11 -1.60
N GLN A 222 -16.32 4.18 -0.95
CA GLN A 222 -17.55 3.50 -1.38
C GLN A 222 -18.32 4.24 -2.48
N GLU A 223 -18.18 5.56 -2.59
CA GLU A 223 -18.83 6.36 -3.63
C GLU A 223 -18.10 6.31 -4.99
N ILE A 224 -16.83 5.89 -4.99
CA ILE A 224 -15.98 5.79 -6.20
C ILE A 224 -16.02 4.36 -6.80
N SER A 225 -16.65 3.40 -6.11
CA SER A 225 -16.71 1.99 -6.49
C SER A 225 -18.08 1.59 -7.05
#